data_AF-A0A5R2N6E2-F1
#
_entry.id   AF-A0A5R2N6E2-F1
#
_cell.length_a   1.000
_cell.length_b   1.000
_cell.length_c   1.000
_cell.angle_alpha   90.00
_cell.angle_beta   90.00
_cell.angle_gamma   90.00
#
_symmetry.space_group_name_H-M   'P 1'
#
loop_
_entity.id
_entity.type
_entity.pdbx_description
1 polymer ?
#
loop_
_entity_poly.entity_id
_entity_poly.type
_entity_poly.pdbx_seq_one_letter_code
_entity_poly.pdbx_strand_id
1 'polypeptide(L)'
;DPKAEVWGIPAKTGGSRAFCDRMNSWAQGEGQPGLGYIFWRKEGDKLEGAGPLAKNIGEERTEAIRLQLGLADGDAAFFVAGDPKKFVSFAGAARTRAGEELNLVDRERFELCWIVDFPFFEWNEEEKKIDFAHNPFSMPQGGIDALNGEDLLGIKAFQYDMVCNGFEIASGGIRNHLPETMVKAFETVGLDRATVEERFGGLYRAFQ
;
A
#
# COMPACT_ATOMS: atom_id res chain seq x y z
N ASP A 1 17.88 10.94 1.24
CA ASP A 1 16.64 11.58 0.77
C ASP A 1 15.57 11.29 1.82
N PRO A 2 14.96 12.31 2.46
CA PRO A 2 13.93 12.11 3.49
C PRO A 2 12.65 11.47 2.97
N LYS A 3 12.43 11.43 1.64
CA LYS A 3 11.28 10.75 1.02
C LYS A 3 11.57 9.30 0.65
N ALA A 4 12.82 8.87 0.76
CA ALA A 4 13.20 7.52 0.41
C ALA A 4 13.13 6.60 1.64
N GLU A 5 12.47 5.47 1.48
CA GLU A 5 12.42 4.42 2.49
C GLU A 5 12.97 3.10 1.93
N VAL A 6 13.29 2.19 2.84
CA VAL A 6 13.68 0.81 2.52
C VAL A 6 12.73 -0.12 3.26
N TRP A 7 11.97 -0.93 2.53
CA TRP A 7 11.07 -1.93 3.12
C TRP A 7 11.64 -3.32 2.94
N GLY A 8 11.71 -4.06 4.05
CA GLY A 8 12.06 -5.47 4.07
C GLY A 8 10.84 -6.36 3.84
N ILE A 9 11.02 -7.42 3.06
CA ILE A 9 10.03 -8.46 2.80
C ILE A 9 10.62 -9.78 3.30
N PRO A 10 10.28 -10.19 4.54
CA PRO A 10 10.73 -11.46 5.09
C PRO A 10 10.19 -12.65 4.28
N ALA A 11 11.06 -13.61 4.01
CA ALA A 11 10.75 -14.82 3.25
C ALA A 11 11.26 -16.04 4.02
N LYS A 12 10.44 -16.53 4.96
CA LYS A 12 10.77 -17.73 5.74
C LYS A 12 10.92 -18.94 4.83
N THR A 13 11.90 -19.80 5.10
CA THR A 13 12.30 -20.93 4.24
C THR A 13 12.85 -20.55 2.85
N GLY A 14 13.00 -19.25 2.58
CA GLY A 14 13.50 -18.71 1.31
C GLY A 14 15.02 -18.68 1.18
N GLY A 15 15.77 -19.30 2.10
CA GLY A 15 17.22 -19.19 2.26
C GLY A 15 18.06 -19.91 1.19
N SER A 16 17.73 -19.74 -0.09
CA SER A 16 18.44 -20.34 -1.22
C SER A 16 18.84 -19.27 -2.23
N ARG A 17 20.11 -19.29 -2.64
CA ARG A 17 20.62 -18.39 -3.68
C ARG A 17 19.83 -18.52 -4.98
N ALA A 18 19.52 -19.74 -5.39
CA ALA A 18 18.78 -19.98 -6.63
C ALA A 18 17.36 -19.40 -6.58
N PHE A 19 16.69 -19.46 -5.43
CA PHE A 19 15.39 -18.81 -5.24
C PHE A 19 15.51 -17.29 -5.27
N CYS A 20 16.45 -16.73 -4.52
CA CYS A 20 16.67 -15.29 -4.45
C CYS A 20 17.03 -14.67 -5.82
N ASP A 21 17.89 -15.34 -6.59
CA ASP A 21 18.26 -14.90 -7.94
C ASP A 21 17.05 -14.92 -8.88
N ARG A 22 16.18 -15.94 -8.81
CA ARG A 22 14.93 -15.99 -9.60
C ARG A 22 13.97 -14.87 -9.23
N MET A 23 13.77 -14.60 -7.93
CA MET A 23 12.92 -13.50 -7.46
C MET A 23 13.46 -12.14 -7.94
N ASN A 24 14.78 -11.96 -7.95
CA ASN A 24 15.41 -10.77 -8.51
C ASN A 24 15.20 -10.64 -10.03
N SER A 25 15.36 -11.73 -10.79
CA SER A 25 15.08 -11.72 -12.24
C SER A 25 13.60 -11.45 -12.55
N TRP A 26 12.68 -11.98 -11.74
CA TRP A 26 11.26 -11.67 -11.86
C TRP A 26 11.00 -10.18 -11.62
N ALA A 27 11.55 -9.60 -10.56
CA ALA A 27 11.40 -8.17 -10.29
C ALA A 27 11.90 -7.29 -11.46
N GLN A 28 12.99 -7.69 -12.10
CA GLN A 28 13.48 -7.03 -13.31
C GLN A 28 12.50 -7.14 -14.50
N GLY A 29 11.84 -8.29 -14.63
CA GLY A 29 10.74 -8.49 -15.59
C GLY A 29 9.53 -7.60 -15.32
N GLU A 30 9.25 -7.28 -14.07
CA GLU A 30 8.21 -6.33 -13.64
C GLU A 30 8.63 -4.85 -13.79
N GLY A 31 9.75 -4.58 -14.46
CA GLY A 31 10.24 -3.23 -14.72
C GLY A 31 10.97 -2.58 -13.54
N GLN A 32 11.26 -3.33 -12.47
CA GLN A 32 12.08 -2.82 -11.36
C GLN A 32 13.58 -2.93 -11.70
N PRO A 33 14.44 -2.07 -11.12
CA PRO A 33 15.90 -2.24 -11.28
C PRO A 33 16.42 -3.57 -10.73
N GLY A 34 15.72 -4.13 -9.74
CA GLY A 34 15.99 -5.41 -9.12
C GLY A 34 15.27 -5.54 -7.78
N LEU A 35 15.43 -6.70 -7.15
CA LEU A 35 14.97 -6.98 -5.80
C LEU A 35 16.16 -7.44 -4.97
N GLY A 36 16.72 -6.48 -4.21
CA GLY A 36 17.88 -6.75 -3.36
C GLY A 36 17.54 -7.77 -2.29
N TYR A 37 18.48 -8.65 -1.93
CA TYR A 37 18.20 -9.72 -0.98
C TYR A 37 19.38 -10.08 -0.09
N ILE A 38 19.05 -10.68 1.04
CA ILE A 38 19.93 -11.39 1.96
C ILE A 38 19.30 -12.75 2.23
N PHE A 39 20.09 -13.81 2.28
CA PHE A 39 19.66 -15.12 2.77
C PHE A 39 20.62 -15.63 3.82
N TRP A 40 20.10 -16.36 4.80
CA TRP A 40 20.87 -16.87 5.92
C TRP A 40 21.02 -18.37 5.85
N ARG A 41 22.26 -18.83 6.04
CA ARG A 41 22.62 -20.25 6.05
C ARG A 41 23.65 -20.52 7.13
N LYS A 42 23.64 -21.71 7.70
CA LYS A 42 24.75 -22.17 8.54
C LYS A 42 26.02 -22.40 7.72
N GLU A 43 27.11 -21.83 8.20
CA GLU A 43 28.47 -22.11 7.76
C GLU A 43 29.26 -22.56 9.01
N GLY A 44 29.38 -23.88 9.18
CA GLY A 44 29.83 -24.48 10.45
C GLY A 44 28.80 -24.25 11.57
N ASP A 45 29.27 -23.71 12.71
CA ASP A 45 28.43 -23.40 13.88
C ASP A 45 27.85 -21.98 13.85
N LYS A 46 28.17 -21.19 12.82
CA LYS A 46 27.70 -19.80 12.69
C LYS A 46 26.62 -19.67 11.64
N LEU A 47 25.65 -18.82 11.93
CA LEU A 47 24.65 -18.39 10.96
C LEU A 47 25.21 -17.17 10.21
N GLU A 48 25.44 -17.31 8.91
CA GLU A 48 26.01 -16.26 8.08
C GLU A 48 24.97 -15.74 7.08
N GLY A 49 24.89 -14.41 6.95
CA GLY A 49 24.10 -13.77 5.91
C GLY A 49 24.89 -13.67 4.63
N ALA A 50 24.32 -14.18 3.54
CA ALA A 50 24.90 -14.17 2.21
C ALA A 50 24.00 -13.43 1.21
N GLY A 51 24.57 -13.08 0.07
CA GLY A 51 23.89 -12.32 -1.00
C GLY A 51 24.53 -10.96 -1.26
N PRO A 52 24.11 -10.26 -2.32
CA PRO A 52 24.71 -8.99 -2.72
C PRO A 52 24.62 -7.93 -1.63
N LEU A 53 23.49 -7.83 -0.92
CA LEU A 53 23.31 -6.82 0.12
C LEU A 53 24.16 -7.10 1.36
N ALA A 54 24.23 -8.35 1.83
CA ALA A 54 25.04 -8.72 2.98
C ALA A 54 26.52 -8.34 2.78
N LYS A 55 27.06 -8.60 1.59
CA LYS A 55 28.43 -8.20 1.20
C LYS A 55 28.64 -6.69 1.25
N ASN A 56 27.63 -5.91 0.86
CA ASN A 56 27.73 -4.46 0.77
C ASN A 56 27.60 -3.77 2.14
N ILE A 57 26.81 -4.32 3.06
CA ILE A 57 26.52 -3.68 4.36
C ILE A 57 27.37 -4.24 5.51
N GLY A 58 28.03 -5.39 5.31
CA GLY A 58 28.88 -6.03 6.31
C GLY A 58 28.11 -6.90 7.31
N GLU A 59 28.85 -7.71 8.07
CA GLU A 59 28.33 -8.74 8.98
C GLU A 59 27.45 -8.16 10.09
N GLU A 60 27.91 -7.10 10.77
CA GLU A 60 27.20 -6.48 11.90
C GLU A 60 25.79 -5.98 11.50
N ARG A 61 25.68 -5.26 10.37
CA ARG A 61 24.39 -4.74 9.88
C ARG A 61 23.50 -5.85 9.35
N THR A 62 24.10 -6.86 8.73
CA THR A 62 23.38 -8.05 8.23
C THR A 62 22.73 -8.80 9.38
N GLU A 63 23.46 -8.99 10.49
CA GLU A 63 22.96 -9.66 11.68
C GLU A 63 21.89 -8.83 12.40
N ALA A 64 22.07 -7.51 12.50
CA ALA A 64 21.05 -6.63 13.07
C ALA A 64 19.71 -6.73 12.32
N ILE A 65 19.74 -6.77 10.98
CA ILE A 65 18.55 -6.97 10.14
C ILE A 65 17.92 -8.34 10.41
N ARG A 66 18.73 -9.40 10.48
CA ARG A 66 18.25 -10.76 10.76
C ARG A 66 17.46 -10.82 12.07
N LEU A 67 18.03 -10.23 13.12
CA LEU A 67 17.42 -10.18 14.44
C LEU A 67 16.13 -9.34 14.44
N GLN A 68 16.15 -8.17 13.79
CA GLN A 68 14.98 -7.29 13.68
C GLN A 68 13.82 -7.96 12.94
N LEU A 69 14.11 -8.74 11.89
CA LEU A 69 13.11 -9.45 11.10
C LEU A 69 12.74 -10.84 11.65
N GLY A 70 13.40 -11.29 12.74
CA GLY A 70 13.15 -12.58 13.36
C GLY A 70 13.44 -13.77 12.44
N LEU A 71 14.50 -13.69 11.65
CA LEU A 71 14.87 -14.69 10.64
C LEU A 71 15.89 -15.69 11.17
N ALA A 72 15.81 -16.93 10.70
CA ALA A 72 16.66 -18.04 11.12
C ALA A 72 17.46 -18.64 9.95
N ASP A 73 18.19 -19.72 10.24
CA ASP A 73 18.81 -20.57 9.23
C ASP A 73 17.78 -21.06 8.21
N GLY A 74 18.10 -20.90 6.93
CA GLY A 74 17.21 -21.25 5.82
C GLY A 74 16.19 -20.17 5.47
N ASP A 75 16.25 -18.97 6.06
CA ASP A 75 15.38 -17.85 5.72
C ASP A 75 16.06 -16.84 4.78
N ALA A 76 15.25 -15.96 4.17
CA ALA A 76 15.71 -14.83 3.39
C ALA A 76 14.91 -13.57 3.69
N ALA A 77 15.43 -12.43 3.24
CA ALA A 77 14.75 -11.15 3.21
C ALA A 77 15.03 -10.46 1.87
N PHE A 78 13.98 -9.94 1.26
CA PHE A 78 14.07 -9.07 0.10
C PHE A 78 13.90 -7.62 0.50
N PHE A 79 14.38 -6.69 -0.32
CA PHE A 79 14.38 -5.27 -0.03
C PHE A 79 14.00 -4.48 -1.27
N VAL A 80 13.06 -3.55 -1.06
CA VAL A 80 12.71 -2.50 -2.02
C VAL A 80 13.11 -1.15 -1.42
N ALA A 81 13.63 -0.26 -2.24
CA ALA A 81 14.14 1.04 -1.79
C ALA A 81 13.76 2.13 -2.78
N GLY A 82 13.35 3.30 -2.27
CA GLY A 82 12.97 4.45 -3.09
C GLY A 82 11.81 5.23 -2.48
N ASP A 83 11.00 5.85 -3.34
CA ASP A 83 9.76 6.53 -2.92
C ASP A 83 8.65 5.49 -2.68
N PRO A 84 8.13 5.35 -1.45
CA PRO A 84 7.06 4.39 -1.12
C PRO A 84 5.86 4.48 -2.05
N LYS A 85 5.47 5.68 -2.50
CA LYS A 85 4.32 5.86 -3.40
C LYS A 85 4.51 5.14 -4.73
N LYS A 86 5.78 4.93 -5.15
CA LYS A 86 6.12 4.28 -6.42
C LYS A 86 6.28 2.77 -6.27
N PHE A 87 6.82 2.30 -5.14
CA PHE A 87 7.15 0.88 -4.98
C PHE A 87 6.12 0.09 -4.15
N VAL A 88 5.19 0.73 -3.41
CA VAL A 88 4.26 0.04 -2.49
C VAL A 88 3.48 -1.09 -3.17
N SER A 89 2.98 -0.85 -4.39
CA SER A 89 2.26 -1.88 -5.16
C SER A 89 3.18 -3.06 -5.50
N PHE A 90 4.40 -2.79 -5.96
CA PHE A 90 5.40 -3.82 -6.24
C PHE A 90 5.83 -4.58 -4.98
N ALA A 91 6.01 -3.90 -3.85
CA ALA A 91 6.35 -4.53 -2.57
C ALA A 91 5.27 -5.53 -2.12
N GLY A 92 4.00 -5.15 -2.29
CA GLY A 92 2.85 -6.04 -2.07
C GLY A 92 2.90 -7.28 -2.99
N ALA A 93 3.14 -7.07 -4.29
CA ALA A 93 3.27 -8.17 -5.25
C ALA A 93 4.44 -9.10 -4.92
N ALA A 94 5.60 -8.56 -4.56
CA ALA A 94 6.78 -9.34 -4.17
C ALA A 94 6.52 -10.18 -2.92
N ARG A 95 5.83 -9.63 -1.92
CA ARG A 95 5.38 -10.37 -0.73
C ARG A 95 4.46 -11.53 -1.10
N THR A 96 3.44 -11.28 -1.91
CA THR A 96 2.49 -12.32 -2.35
C THR A 96 3.21 -13.43 -3.10
N ARG A 97 4.05 -13.07 -4.08
CA ARG A 97 4.81 -14.04 -4.88
C ARG A 97 5.76 -14.88 -4.02
N ALA A 98 6.48 -14.27 -3.08
CA ALA A 98 7.35 -15.01 -2.17
C ALA A 98 6.54 -16.01 -1.33
N GLY A 99 5.37 -15.61 -0.84
CA GLY A 99 4.47 -16.50 -0.11
C GLY A 99 3.97 -17.68 -0.95
N GLU A 100 3.67 -17.45 -2.23
CA GLU A 100 3.20 -18.48 -3.15
C GLU A 100 4.32 -19.45 -3.56
N GLU A 101 5.49 -18.97 -3.98
CA GLU A 101 6.62 -19.81 -4.41
C GLU A 101 7.18 -20.66 -3.25
N LEU A 102 7.11 -20.15 -2.02
CA LEU A 102 7.55 -20.85 -0.81
C LEU A 102 6.42 -21.65 -0.14
N ASN A 103 5.21 -21.65 -0.72
CA ASN A 103 4.03 -22.32 -0.18
C ASN A 103 3.73 -21.97 1.29
N LEU A 104 3.89 -20.69 1.64
CA LEU A 104 3.61 -20.13 2.96
C LEU A 104 2.14 -19.71 3.11
N VAL A 105 1.40 -19.62 2.01
CA VAL A 105 -0.01 -19.28 2.00
C VAL A 105 -0.83 -20.52 2.35
N ASP A 106 -1.59 -20.44 3.43
CA ASP A 106 -2.61 -21.44 3.76
C ASP A 106 -3.78 -21.32 2.77
N ARG A 107 -3.94 -22.32 1.90
CA ARG A 107 -4.92 -22.31 0.80
C ARG A 107 -6.31 -22.79 1.22
N GLU A 108 -6.46 -23.34 2.42
CA GLU A 108 -7.73 -23.86 2.93
C GLU A 108 -8.44 -22.88 3.86
N ARG A 109 -7.80 -21.74 4.14
CA ARG A 109 -8.28 -20.72 5.06
C ARG A 109 -8.80 -19.48 4.34
N PHE A 110 -9.87 -18.92 4.90
CA PHE A 110 -10.37 -17.59 4.54
C PHE A 110 -9.99 -16.60 5.62
N GLU A 111 -9.23 -15.57 5.23
CA GLU A 111 -8.88 -14.44 6.08
C GLU A 111 -9.61 -13.21 5.56
N LEU A 112 -10.44 -12.61 6.42
CA LEU A 112 -11.24 -11.44 6.10
C LEU A 112 -10.77 -10.24 6.90
N CYS A 113 -10.75 -9.08 6.26
CA CYS A 113 -10.56 -7.82 6.95
C CYS A 113 -11.41 -6.72 6.33
N TRP A 114 -11.73 -5.72 7.16
CA TRP A 114 -12.25 -4.45 6.69
C TRP A 114 -11.09 -3.48 6.48
N ILE A 115 -11.04 -2.88 5.31
CA ILE A 115 -10.25 -1.67 5.07
C ILE A 115 -11.20 -0.50 5.26
N VAL A 116 -10.84 0.41 6.15
CA VAL A 116 -11.62 1.61 6.49
C VAL A 116 -10.70 2.82 6.43
N ASP A 117 -11.24 4.02 6.67
CA ASP A 117 -10.46 5.25 6.74
C ASP A 117 -9.70 5.56 5.43
N PHE A 118 -10.34 5.27 4.30
CA PHE A 118 -9.84 5.68 2.99
C PHE A 118 -9.68 7.21 2.93
N PRO A 119 -8.68 7.74 2.22
CA PRO A 119 -8.61 9.17 1.92
C PRO A 119 -9.88 9.62 1.20
N PHE A 120 -10.37 10.81 1.53
CA PHE A 120 -11.50 11.44 0.82
C PHE A 120 -11.01 12.11 -0.46
N PHE A 121 -9.88 12.81 -0.36
CA PHE A 121 -9.20 13.46 -1.47
C PHE A 121 -7.83 12.84 -1.72
N GLU A 122 -7.35 12.97 -2.95
CA GLU A 122 -5.97 12.67 -3.32
C GLU A 122 -5.37 13.80 -4.14
N TRP A 123 -4.04 13.87 -4.17
CA TRP A 123 -3.32 14.77 -5.06
C TRP A 123 -3.07 14.07 -6.39
N ASN A 124 -3.67 14.60 -7.46
CA ASN A 124 -3.40 14.15 -8.81
C ASN A 124 -2.09 14.77 -9.31
N GLU A 125 -1.05 13.95 -9.45
CA GLU A 125 0.26 14.41 -9.90
C GLU A 125 0.32 14.80 -11.38
N GLU A 126 -0.59 14.33 -12.22
CA GLU A 126 -0.62 14.67 -13.66
C GLU A 126 -1.28 16.03 -13.86
N GLU A 127 -2.47 16.21 -13.29
CA GLU A 127 -3.29 17.41 -13.40
C GLU A 127 -2.88 18.52 -12.41
N LYS A 128 -1.99 18.22 -11.46
CA LYS A 128 -1.51 19.12 -10.40
C LYS A 128 -2.66 19.78 -9.63
N LYS A 129 -3.65 18.98 -9.25
CA LYS A 129 -4.83 19.41 -8.49
C LYS A 129 -5.28 18.34 -7.49
N ILE A 130 -6.14 18.75 -6.57
CA ILE A 130 -6.87 17.83 -5.70
C ILE A 130 -8.00 17.17 -6.51
N ASP A 131 -8.17 15.87 -6.32
CA ASP A 131 -9.29 15.08 -6.85
C ASP A 131 -9.88 14.19 -5.76
N PHE A 132 -11.04 13.59 -6.02
CA PHE A 132 -11.61 12.59 -5.12
C PHE A 132 -10.81 11.29 -5.22
N ALA A 133 -10.42 10.73 -4.07
CA ALA A 133 -9.66 9.48 -4.05
C ALA A 133 -10.51 8.25 -4.42
N HIS A 134 -11.81 8.30 -4.13
CA HIS A 134 -12.74 7.20 -4.40
C HIS A 134 -14.10 7.72 -4.88
N ASN A 135 -15.16 7.52 -4.09
CA ASN A 135 -16.51 7.87 -4.50
C ASN A 135 -16.84 9.31 -4.05
N PRO A 136 -17.17 10.23 -4.97
CA PRO A 136 -17.36 11.64 -4.66
C PRO A 136 -18.62 11.92 -3.80
N PHE A 137 -19.52 10.94 -3.69
CA PHE A 137 -20.74 11.04 -2.89
C PHE A 137 -20.59 10.44 -1.49
N SER A 138 -19.39 10.06 -1.09
CA SER A 138 -19.13 9.60 0.28
C SER A 138 -19.19 10.76 1.26
N MET A 139 -19.56 10.48 2.50
CA MET A 139 -19.53 11.46 3.58
C MET A 139 -18.08 11.64 4.04
N PRO A 140 -17.52 12.87 4.03
CA PRO A 140 -16.22 13.13 4.64
C PRO A 140 -16.33 13.00 6.16
N GLN A 141 -15.34 12.38 6.79
CA GLN A 141 -15.22 12.36 8.24
C GLN A 141 -14.99 13.79 8.72
N GLY A 142 -15.79 14.23 9.71
CA GLY A 142 -15.81 15.64 10.16
C GLY A 142 -16.73 16.56 9.34
N GLY A 143 -17.39 16.06 8.29
CA GLY A 143 -18.40 16.81 7.55
C GLY A 143 -17.87 18.09 6.89
N ILE A 144 -18.71 19.13 6.87
CA ILE A 144 -18.36 20.41 6.24
C ILE A 144 -17.21 21.14 6.95
N ASP A 145 -17.05 20.96 8.26
CA ASP A 145 -15.97 21.61 9.03
C ASP A 145 -14.60 21.10 8.58
N ALA A 146 -14.48 19.79 8.29
CA ALA A 146 -13.27 19.22 7.71
C ALA A 146 -12.93 19.84 6.35
N LEU A 147 -13.94 20.07 5.50
CA LEU A 147 -13.76 20.69 4.17
C LEU A 147 -13.41 22.19 4.24
N ASN A 148 -13.65 22.84 5.38
CA ASN A 148 -13.25 24.23 5.62
C ASN A 148 -11.86 24.35 6.26
N GLY A 149 -11.27 23.23 6.67
CA GLY A 149 -9.92 23.18 7.22
C GLY A 149 -8.82 23.32 6.16
N GLU A 150 -7.58 23.45 6.62
CA GLU A 150 -6.41 23.58 5.75
C GLU A 150 -5.89 22.23 5.23
N ASP A 151 -6.05 21.16 6.02
CA ASP A 151 -5.58 19.81 5.68
C ASP A 151 -6.64 18.99 4.94
N LEU A 152 -6.81 19.28 3.66
CA LEU A 152 -7.77 18.58 2.81
C LEU A 152 -7.36 17.13 2.49
N LEU A 153 -6.05 16.87 2.34
CA LEU A 153 -5.54 15.54 1.99
C LEU A 153 -5.53 14.57 3.20
N GLY A 154 -5.59 15.10 4.42
CA GLY A 154 -5.79 14.32 5.63
C GLY A 154 -7.23 13.90 5.90
N ILE A 155 -8.21 14.43 5.14
CA ILE A 155 -9.63 14.08 5.32
C ILE A 155 -9.83 12.62 4.91
N LYS A 156 -10.45 11.86 5.82
CA LYS A 156 -10.88 10.49 5.57
C LYS A 156 -12.32 10.45 5.09
N ALA A 157 -12.68 9.44 4.32
CA ALA A 157 -14.05 9.15 3.94
C ALA A 157 -14.67 8.15 4.91
N PHE A 158 -15.99 8.23 5.13
CA PHE A 158 -16.76 7.10 5.66
C PHE A 158 -16.99 6.06 4.56
N GLN A 159 -15.90 5.46 4.08
CA GLN A 159 -15.88 4.37 3.11
C GLN A 159 -15.20 3.16 3.70
N TYR A 160 -15.58 1.99 3.18
CA TYR A 160 -15.05 0.72 3.64
C TYR A 160 -15.10 -0.33 2.53
N ASP A 161 -14.11 -1.22 2.55
CA ASP A 161 -14.04 -2.40 1.70
C ASP A 161 -13.90 -3.64 2.57
N MET A 162 -14.66 -4.69 2.24
CA MET A 162 -14.44 -6.04 2.76
C MET A 162 -13.47 -6.74 1.82
N VAL A 163 -12.35 -7.19 2.36
CA VAL A 163 -11.34 -7.95 1.64
C VAL A 163 -11.32 -9.39 2.16
N CYS A 164 -11.29 -10.35 1.25
CA CYS A 164 -11.09 -11.76 1.54
C CYS A 164 -9.90 -12.28 0.75
N ASN A 165 -8.88 -12.81 1.45
CA ASN A 165 -7.66 -13.37 0.84
C ASN A 165 -7.00 -12.45 -0.21
N GLY A 166 -7.03 -11.13 0.01
CA GLY A 166 -6.42 -10.13 -0.87
C GLY A 166 -7.31 -9.63 -2.02
N PHE A 167 -8.56 -10.10 -2.11
CA PHE A 167 -9.54 -9.63 -3.08
C PHE A 167 -10.62 -8.79 -2.40
N GLU A 168 -10.95 -7.64 -2.97
CA GLU A 168 -12.15 -6.89 -2.63
C GLU A 168 -13.38 -7.75 -2.97
N ILE A 169 -14.22 -8.03 -1.97
CA ILE A 169 -15.46 -8.82 -2.15
C ILE A 169 -16.73 -7.99 -1.90
N ALA A 170 -16.60 -6.84 -1.27
CA ALA A 170 -17.67 -5.86 -1.14
C ALA A 170 -17.07 -4.48 -0.84
N SER A 171 -17.76 -3.43 -1.26
CA SER A 171 -17.41 -2.04 -0.94
C SER A 171 -18.66 -1.24 -0.59
N GLY A 172 -18.46 -0.16 0.16
CA GLY A 172 -19.54 0.69 0.62
C GLY A 172 -19.07 1.96 1.28
N GLY A 173 -20.05 2.72 1.77
CA GLY A 173 -19.78 3.94 2.51
C GLY A 173 -21.05 4.66 2.92
N ILE A 174 -20.93 5.53 3.92
CA ILE A 174 -21.98 6.46 4.30
C ILE A 174 -22.06 7.51 3.21
N ARG A 175 -23.23 7.66 2.59
CA ARG A 175 -23.45 8.66 1.54
C ARG A 175 -23.62 10.04 2.15
N ASN A 176 -23.06 11.03 1.48
CA ASN A 176 -23.28 12.42 1.79
C ASN A 176 -24.74 12.77 1.53
N HIS A 177 -25.45 13.07 2.61
CA HIS A 177 -26.87 13.40 2.63
C HIS A 177 -27.08 14.89 2.98
N LEU A 178 -26.02 15.69 3.00
CA LEU A 178 -26.04 17.10 3.33
C LEU A 178 -25.69 17.92 2.07
N PRO A 179 -26.66 18.61 1.44
CA PRO A 179 -26.46 19.33 0.18
C PRO A 179 -25.26 20.28 0.20
N GLU A 180 -25.15 21.08 1.26
CA GLU A 180 -24.07 22.07 1.41
C GLU A 180 -22.70 21.41 1.58
N THR A 181 -22.62 20.26 2.26
CA THR A 181 -21.37 19.51 2.38
C THR A 181 -20.98 18.90 1.03
N MET A 182 -21.95 18.40 0.27
CA MET A 182 -21.72 17.84 -1.07
C MET A 182 -21.21 18.91 -2.04
N VAL A 183 -21.90 20.05 -2.11
CA VAL A 183 -21.49 21.17 -2.96
C VAL A 183 -20.08 21.62 -2.58
N LYS A 184 -19.81 21.82 -1.29
CA LYS A 184 -18.47 22.21 -0.82
C LYS A 184 -17.38 21.23 -1.24
N ALA A 185 -17.63 19.92 -1.13
CA ALA A 185 -16.66 18.90 -1.53
C ALA A 185 -16.35 18.94 -3.04
N PHE A 186 -17.38 19.16 -3.87
CA PHE A 186 -17.21 19.30 -5.31
C PHE A 186 -16.51 20.62 -5.70
N GLU A 187 -16.79 21.71 -4.99
CA GLU A 187 -16.10 22.99 -5.18
C GLU A 187 -14.59 22.85 -4.90
N THR A 188 -14.21 22.05 -3.89
CA THR A 188 -12.79 21.77 -3.59
C THR A 188 -12.04 21.11 -4.74
N VAL A 189 -12.71 20.30 -5.58
CA VAL A 189 -12.12 19.69 -6.78
C VAL A 189 -12.37 20.51 -8.06
N GLY A 190 -12.93 21.72 -7.93
CA GLY A 190 -13.11 22.67 -9.03
C GLY A 190 -14.44 22.62 -9.76
N LEU A 191 -15.47 21.99 -9.18
CA LEU A 191 -16.84 22.00 -9.72
C LEU A 191 -17.72 22.94 -8.90
N ASP A 192 -18.15 24.04 -9.51
CA ASP A 192 -19.01 25.03 -8.85
C ASP A 192 -20.43 24.50 -8.58
N ARG A 193 -21.17 25.17 -7.69
CA ARG A 193 -22.55 24.79 -7.33
C ARG A 193 -23.45 24.63 -8.56
N ALA A 194 -23.37 25.54 -9.53
CA ALA A 194 -24.22 25.50 -10.71
C ALA A 194 -23.98 24.21 -11.51
N THR A 195 -22.72 23.83 -11.70
CA THR A 195 -22.34 22.58 -12.37
C THR A 195 -22.78 21.35 -11.57
N VAL A 196 -22.66 21.38 -10.25
CA VAL A 196 -23.11 20.29 -9.37
C VAL A 196 -24.63 20.11 -9.44
N GLU A 197 -25.39 21.21 -9.38
CA GLU A 197 -26.85 21.20 -9.48
C GLU A 197 -27.33 20.77 -10.88
N GLU A 198 -26.62 21.13 -11.94
CA GLU A 198 -26.93 20.68 -13.30
C GLU A 198 -26.69 19.17 -13.46
N ARG A 199 -25.51 18.69 -13.05
CA ARG A 199 -25.11 17.28 -13.23
C ARG A 199 -25.82 16.31 -12.28
N PHE A 200 -26.13 16.76 -11.07
CA PHE A 200 -26.67 15.92 -10.00
C PHE A 200 -27.99 16.45 -9.42
N GLY A 201 -28.71 17.29 -10.18
CA GLY A 201 -29.92 17.96 -9.70
C GLY A 201 -31.03 17.05 -9.19
N GLY A 202 -31.13 15.81 -9.70
CA GLY A 202 -32.05 14.81 -9.16
C GLY A 202 -31.73 14.43 -7.72
N LEU A 203 -30.45 14.23 -7.40
CA LEU A 203 -29.98 13.92 -6.05
C LEU A 203 -30.07 15.15 -5.15
N TYR A 204 -29.63 16.31 -5.65
CA TYR A 204 -29.61 17.55 -4.89
C TYR A 204 -31.02 18.00 -4.46
N ARG A 205 -32.01 17.92 -5.36
CA ARG A 205 -33.43 18.22 -5.01
C ARG A 205 -34.03 17.21 -4.05
N ALA A 206 -33.57 15.96 -4.06
CA ALA A 206 -34.08 14.91 -3.17
C ALA A 206 -33.57 15.06 -1.72
N PHE A 207 -32.51 15.83 -1.50
CA PHE A 207 -31.94 16.12 -0.18
C PHE A 207 -32.49 17.41 0.46
N GLN A 208 -33.36 18.15 -0.24
CA GLN A 208 -34.06 19.33 0.26
C GLN A 208 -35.44 18.96 0.82
#